data_AF-A0AAV9C8G6-F1
#
_entry.id   AF-A0AAV9C8G6-F1
#
_cell.length_a   1.000
_cell.length_b   1.000
_cell.length_c   1.000
_cell.angle_alpha   90.00
_cell.angle_beta   90.00
_cell.angle_gamma   90.00
#
_symmetry.space_group_name_H-M   'P 1'
#
loop_
_entity.id
_entity.type
_entity.pdbx_description
1 polymer ?
#
loop_
_entity_poly.entity_id
_entity_poly.type
_entity_poly.pdbx_seq_one_letter_code
_entity_poly.pdbx_strand_id
1 'polypeptide(L)'
;MFRRDDPNPFEEEEVNPFSKGSEPASRSRLPPLASEPMGFGNKLDATVDIPLDNMDDPKKRGKELASWEADLKRREKDIKRREDAISRAGVPLDDKNWPPFFPIIHHDIANEIPIHAQRLQYLAFASWLGIVFCLSWNFLAIIVCWIKGGGVKIFFLASIYALLGVPLSYVLWYRPLYRAMRTDSALKFGWFFMFYLLHIGFCIFAAIAPPIIFHGKSLTGILAAIDTFSDHVLVGIFYLIGFGLFCLETLLSLWVLQKIYMYFRGNK
;
A
#
# COMPACT_ATOMS: atom_id res chain seq x y z
N MET A 1 64.66 -30.96 -36.52
CA MET A 1 63.34 -30.39 -36.19
C MET A 1 63.38 -29.83 -34.77
N PHE A 2 62.84 -28.63 -34.62
CA PHE A 2 62.53 -27.78 -33.45
C PHE A 2 62.38 -28.39 -32.03
N ARG A 3 63.18 -27.85 -31.08
CA ARG A 3 62.89 -27.15 -29.80
C ARG A 3 61.77 -27.60 -28.80
N ARG A 4 62.19 -27.61 -27.50
CA ARG A 4 61.46 -27.43 -26.19
C ARG A 4 60.60 -28.64 -25.74
N ASP A 5 60.62 -29.06 -24.47
CA ASP A 5 60.21 -28.28 -23.28
C ASP A 5 61.09 -28.49 -22.02
N ASP A 6 61.43 -27.35 -21.42
CA ASP A 6 61.88 -27.18 -20.03
C ASP A 6 60.67 -27.33 -19.08
N PRO A 7 60.83 -27.90 -17.86
CA PRO A 7 59.78 -27.88 -16.84
C PRO A 7 59.48 -26.45 -16.38
N ASN A 8 58.20 -26.07 -16.44
CA ASN A 8 57.69 -24.74 -16.06
C ASN A 8 57.84 -24.50 -14.53
N PRO A 9 58.58 -23.48 -14.07
CA PRO A 9 58.86 -23.26 -12.64
C PRO A 9 57.73 -22.51 -11.90
N PHE A 10 56.50 -22.56 -12.41
CA PHE A 10 55.34 -21.84 -11.86
C PHE A 10 54.08 -22.71 -11.69
N GLU A 11 54.20 -24.05 -11.65
CA GLU A 11 53.11 -24.91 -11.17
C GLU A 11 53.15 -24.98 -9.63
N GLU A 12 52.54 -24.00 -8.97
CA GLU A 12 52.16 -24.12 -7.56
C GLU A 12 50.75 -24.72 -7.45
N GLU A 13 50.62 -25.71 -6.57
CA GLU A 13 49.41 -26.47 -6.24
C GLU A 13 48.23 -25.57 -5.81
N GLU A 14 47.22 -25.41 -6.66
CA GLU A 14 45.90 -24.94 -6.21
C GLU A 14 45.12 -26.08 -5.54
N VAL A 15 45.37 -26.24 -4.25
CA VAL A 15 44.60 -27.06 -3.32
C VAL A 15 43.18 -26.50 -3.20
N ASN A 16 42.20 -27.25 -3.73
CA ASN A 16 40.79 -26.90 -3.73
C ASN A 16 40.14 -27.30 -2.38
N PRO A 17 39.68 -26.36 -1.52
CA PRO A 17 39.43 -26.64 -0.09
C PRO A 17 38.04 -27.22 0.23
N PHE A 18 37.27 -27.71 -0.74
CA PHE A 18 35.86 -28.10 -0.55
C PHE A 18 35.48 -29.54 -0.92
N SER A 19 36.44 -30.46 -1.06
CA SER A 19 36.15 -31.85 -1.42
C SER A 19 36.38 -32.83 -0.25
N LYS A 20 35.32 -33.10 0.53
CA LYS A 20 34.88 -34.46 0.97
C LYS A 20 33.76 -34.42 2.00
N GLY A 21 32.74 -35.25 1.77
CA GLY A 21 31.68 -35.56 2.71
C GLY A 21 31.85 -36.89 3.45
N SER A 22 30.88 -37.11 4.35
CA SER A 22 30.37 -38.34 5.02
C SER A 22 31.08 -38.99 6.23
N GLU A 23 30.53 -38.65 7.44
CA GLU A 23 30.19 -39.46 8.66
C GLU A 23 31.25 -40.12 9.57
N PRO A 24 30.97 -40.49 10.87
CA PRO A 24 29.83 -40.19 11.78
C PRO A 24 30.19 -39.67 13.22
N ALA A 25 29.15 -39.18 13.92
CA ALA A 25 28.92 -39.11 15.40
C ALA A 25 29.79 -38.23 16.33
N SER A 26 29.20 -37.13 16.84
CA SER A 26 28.81 -36.91 18.27
C SER A 26 28.94 -35.44 18.78
N ARG A 27 27.83 -34.96 19.37
CA ARG A 27 27.64 -33.79 20.29
C ARG A 27 28.12 -32.39 19.89
N SER A 28 27.16 -31.51 19.55
CA SER A 28 26.95 -30.24 20.28
C SER A 28 25.64 -29.55 19.85
N ARG A 29 24.91 -29.02 20.84
CA ARG A 29 23.59 -28.38 20.74
C ARG A 29 23.68 -27.01 20.06
N LEU A 30 22.82 -26.77 19.07
CA LEU A 30 22.49 -25.43 18.58
C LEU A 30 21.50 -24.76 19.56
N PRO A 31 21.66 -23.47 19.91
CA PRO A 31 20.60 -22.67 20.51
C PRO A 31 19.56 -22.28 19.44
N PRO A 32 18.24 -22.38 19.71
CA PRO A 32 17.22 -21.88 18.79
C PRO A 32 17.10 -20.36 18.89
N LEU A 33 16.83 -19.73 17.74
CA LEU A 33 16.28 -18.39 17.58
C LEU A 33 15.07 -18.17 18.51
N ALA A 34 15.21 -17.29 19.51
CA ALA A 34 14.09 -16.78 20.28
C ALA A 34 13.64 -15.44 19.68
N SER A 35 12.47 -15.46 19.04
CA SER A 35 11.67 -14.27 18.74
C SER A 35 11.22 -13.61 20.04
N GLU A 36 11.62 -12.35 20.28
CA GLU A 36 10.99 -11.52 21.30
C GLU A 36 9.52 -11.26 20.90
N PRO A 37 8.54 -11.56 21.77
CA PRO A 37 7.18 -11.10 21.55
C PRO A 37 7.10 -9.61 21.94
N MET A 38 6.71 -8.76 20.99
CA MET A 38 6.19 -7.45 21.31
C MET A 38 4.98 -7.62 22.25
N GLY A 39 5.17 -7.29 23.52
CA GLY A 39 4.15 -7.40 24.56
C GLY A 39 3.14 -6.26 24.49
N PHE A 40 2.17 -6.35 23.57
CA PHE A 40 0.94 -5.57 23.64
C PHE A 40 -0.24 -6.54 23.71
N GLY A 41 -0.80 -6.69 24.91
CA GLY A 41 -2.16 -7.17 25.18
C GLY A 41 -2.54 -8.59 24.75
N ASN A 42 -2.60 -9.52 25.72
CA ASN A 42 -3.79 -10.36 26.02
C ASN A 42 -3.39 -11.67 26.69
N LYS A 43 -3.67 -11.79 27.99
CA LYS A 43 -4.36 -12.96 28.54
C LYS A 43 -4.80 -12.66 29.97
N LEU A 44 -6.13 -12.58 30.13
CA LEU A 44 -6.80 -12.90 31.38
C LEU A 44 -6.41 -14.33 31.79
N ASP A 45 -6.40 -14.53 33.10
CA ASP A 45 -6.31 -15.82 33.81
C ASP A 45 -4.90 -16.31 34.22
N ALA A 46 -4.33 -15.60 35.18
CA ALA A 46 -3.56 -16.21 36.26
C ALA A 46 -3.90 -15.44 37.54
N THR A 47 -4.59 -16.10 38.45
CA THR A 47 -4.77 -15.69 39.84
C THR A 47 -3.41 -15.45 40.48
N VAL A 48 -2.98 -14.19 40.47
CA VAL A 48 -1.87 -13.71 41.29
C VAL A 48 -2.50 -12.68 42.20
N ASP A 49 -2.64 -13.07 43.47
CA ASP A 49 -3.00 -12.19 44.57
C ASP A 49 -2.23 -10.89 44.42
N ILE A 50 -2.96 -9.79 44.17
CA ILE A 50 -2.39 -8.46 44.25
C ILE A 50 -2.13 -8.24 45.74
N PRO A 51 -0.86 -8.24 46.23
CA PRO A 51 -0.62 -7.94 47.62
C PRO A 51 -0.94 -6.44 47.76
N LEU A 52 -2.04 -6.16 48.44
CA LEU A 52 -2.48 -4.82 48.83
C LEU A 52 -1.64 -4.26 49.99
N ASP A 53 -0.41 -4.75 50.16
CA ASP A 53 0.51 -4.37 51.23
C ASP A 53 1.83 -3.88 50.63
N ASN A 54 1.92 -2.56 50.51
CA ASN A 54 3.10 -1.70 50.69
C ASN A 54 2.84 -0.35 50.00
N MET A 55 1.75 0.31 50.39
CA MET A 55 1.78 1.76 50.42
C MET A 55 2.71 2.13 51.61
N ASP A 56 3.53 3.17 51.44
CA ASP A 56 4.33 3.79 52.51
C ASP A 56 5.77 3.33 52.72
N ASP A 57 6.54 3.15 51.64
CA ASP A 57 7.97 3.41 51.72
C ASP A 57 8.43 4.39 50.64
N PRO A 58 8.45 5.72 50.92
CA PRO A 58 8.81 6.74 49.93
C PRO A 58 10.26 6.56 49.46
N LYS A 59 11.13 5.92 50.26
CA LYS A 59 12.50 5.60 49.87
C LYS A 59 12.57 4.50 48.82
N LYS A 60 11.67 3.51 48.87
CA LYS A 60 11.64 2.43 47.87
C LYS A 60 11.09 2.93 46.54
N ARG A 61 10.01 3.73 46.56
CA ARG A 61 9.51 4.43 45.36
C ARG A 61 10.54 5.38 44.78
N GLY A 62 11.29 6.11 45.61
CA GLY A 62 12.37 6.98 45.14
C GLY A 62 13.50 6.22 44.42
N LYS A 63 13.86 5.03 44.92
CA LYS A 63 14.86 4.16 44.27
C LYS A 63 14.33 3.52 42.98
N GLU A 64 13.08 3.08 42.98
CA GLU A 64 12.43 2.53 41.77
C GLU A 64 12.30 3.62 40.70
N LEU A 65 11.83 4.83 41.05
CA LEU A 65 11.75 5.96 40.13
C LEU A 65 13.12 6.33 39.54
N ALA A 66 14.17 6.37 40.36
CA ALA A 66 15.53 6.61 39.87
C ALA A 66 16.01 5.52 38.89
N SER A 67 15.57 4.27 39.08
CA SER A 67 15.88 3.18 38.13
C SER A 67 15.10 3.29 36.82
N TRP A 68 13.83 3.72 36.88
CA TRP A 68 13.00 3.98 35.70
C TRP A 68 13.48 5.21 34.91
N GLU A 69 13.89 6.28 35.59
CA GLU A 69 14.51 7.45 34.97
C GLU A 69 15.83 7.09 34.27
N ALA A 70 16.64 6.22 34.87
CA ALA A 70 17.87 5.75 34.26
C ALA A 70 17.60 4.88 33.01
N ASP A 71 16.59 4.02 33.04
CA ASP A 71 16.20 3.21 31.88
C ASP A 71 15.60 4.06 30.75
N LEU A 72 14.71 5.02 31.07
CA LEU A 72 14.16 5.96 30.10
C LEU A 72 15.26 6.79 29.44
N LYS A 73 16.19 7.34 30.22
CA LYS A 73 17.31 8.14 29.71
C LYS A 73 18.26 7.33 28.83
N ARG A 74 18.36 6.01 29.05
CA ARG A 74 19.10 5.09 28.17
C ARG A 74 18.37 4.90 26.84
N ARG A 75 17.06 4.63 26.89
CA ARG A 75 16.22 4.47 25.69
C ARG A 75 16.15 5.75 24.86
N GLU A 76 16.01 6.92 25.49
CA GLU A 76 16.03 8.22 24.81
C GLU A 76 17.35 8.45 24.09
N LYS A 77 18.49 8.08 24.69
CA LYS A 77 19.80 8.18 24.02
C LYS A 77 19.93 7.23 22.85
N ASP A 78 19.39 6.01 22.97
CA ASP A 78 19.39 5.04 21.88
C ASP A 78 18.45 5.45 20.73
N ILE A 79 17.29 6.03 21.05
CA ILE A 79 16.35 6.62 20.08
C ILE A 79 17.00 7.82 19.41
N LYS A 80 17.57 8.76 20.17
CA LYS A 80 18.26 9.94 19.63
C LYS A 80 19.45 9.57 18.75
N ARG A 81 20.21 8.53 19.11
CA ARG A 81 21.30 8.01 18.26
C ARG A 81 20.78 7.38 16.98
N ARG A 82 19.63 6.68 17.02
CA ARG A 82 18.96 6.13 15.84
C ARG A 82 18.39 7.26 14.96
N GLU A 83 17.77 8.27 15.55
CA GLU A 83 17.29 9.47 14.87
C GLU A 83 18.45 10.25 14.23
N ASP A 84 19.51 10.54 14.96
CA ASP A 84 20.71 11.21 14.44
C ASP A 84 21.39 10.37 13.35
N ALA A 85 21.41 9.04 13.46
CA ALA A 85 21.92 8.15 12.42
C ALA A 85 21.03 8.12 11.17
N ILE A 86 19.70 8.19 11.33
CA ILE A 86 18.73 8.29 10.24
C ILE A 86 18.83 9.66 9.55
N SER A 87 18.96 10.75 10.33
CA SER A 87 19.16 12.12 9.82
C SER A 87 20.51 12.29 9.12
N ARG A 88 21.59 11.69 9.63
CA ARG A 88 22.91 11.71 8.98
C ARG A 88 23.00 10.79 7.77
N ALA A 89 22.21 9.72 7.73
CA ALA A 89 22.14 8.81 6.58
C ALA A 89 21.34 9.41 5.41
N GLY A 90 20.78 10.62 5.54
CA GLY A 90 20.04 11.29 4.47
C GLY A 90 18.85 10.47 3.98
N VAL A 91 18.29 9.60 4.84
CA VAL A 91 17.04 8.92 4.55
C VAL A 91 15.98 10.02 4.56
N PRO A 92 15.31 10.32 3.43
CA PRO A 92 14.24 11.29 3.42
C PRO A 92 13.26 10.86 4.49
N LEU A 93 13.06 11.72 5.49
CA LEU A 93 11.88 11.65 6.32
C LEU A 93 10.73 11.87 5.35
N ASP A 94 10.14 10.77 4.93
CA ASP A 94 8.80 10.71 4.38
C ASP A 94 8.01 11.64 5.34
N ASP A 95 7.49 12.79 4.89
CA ASP A 95 6.62 13.70 5.68
C ASP A 95 5.14 13.50 5.26
N LYS A 96 4.28 13.03 6.17
CA LYS A 96 2.89 12.59 5.84
C LYS A 96 2.08 13.84 5.65
N ASN A 97 1.65 14.17 4.43
CA ASN A 97 1.07 15.49 4.14
C ASN A 97 -0.35 15.44 3.54
N TRP A 98 -1.02 14.28 3.50
CA TRP A 98 -2.34 14.20 2.85
C TRP A 98 -3.27 13.12 3.42
N PRO A 99 -4.60 13.39 3.55
CA PRO A 99 -5.32 14.68 3.44
C PRO A 99 -5.01 15.67 4.59
N PRO A 100 -5.24 16.99 4.40
CA PRO A 100 -4.88 18.05 5.35
C PRO A 100 -5.48 17.93 6.76
N PHE A 101 -6.53 17.11 6.90
CA PHE A 101 -7.19 16.84 8.18
C PHE A 101 -6.77 15.51 8.82
N PHE A 102 -6.11 14.62 8.06
CA PHE A 102 -5.58 13.34 8.54
C PHE A 102 -4.33 12.94 7.71
N PRO A 103 -3.12 13.32 8.14
CA PRO A 103 -1.88 12.98 7.44
C PRO A 103 -1.57 11.47 7.57
N ILE A 104 -2.20 10.67 6.72
CA ILE A 104 -2.01 9.21 6.64
C ILE A 104 -1.02 8.87 5.52
N ILE A 105 -0.92 9.72 4.48
CA ILE A 105 -0.16 9.47 3.27
C ILE A 105 0.91 10.55 3.04
N HIS A 106 2.14 10.11 2.74
CA HIS A 106 3.21 10.93 2.21
C HIS A 106 2.93 11.31 0.76
N HIS A 107 2.84 12.61 0.48
CA HIS A 107 2.56 13.11 -0.86
C HIS A 107 3.38 14.38 -1.11
N ASP A 108 4.69 14.21 -1.30
CA ASP A 108 5.57 15.26 -1.79
C ASP A 108 6.12 14.86 -3.19
N ILE A 109 5.26 15.04 -4.21
CA ILE A 109 5.62 14.77 -5.62
C ILE A 109 6.75 15.71 -6.09
N ALA A 110 6.85 16.91 -5.52
CA ALA A 110 7.77 17.94 -5.98
C ALA A 110 9.23 17.67 -5.58
N ASN A 111 9.46 17.04 -4.41
CA ASN A 111 10.81 16.78 -3.90
C ASN A 111 11.31 15.34 -4.16
N GLU A 112 10.45 14.32 -4.24
CA GLU A 112 10.90 12.91 -4.31
C GLU A 112 10.96 12.30 -5.72
N ILE A 113 10.24 12.87 -6.70
CA ILE A 113 10.16 12.33 -8.07
C ILE A 113 10.94 13.26 -9.00
N PRO A 114 11.80 12.74 -9.89
CA PRO A 114 12.53 13.60 -10.81
C PRO A 114 11.56 14.34 -11.74
N ILE A 115 11.85 15.59 -12.07
CA ILE A 115 10.97 16.56 -12.77
C ILE A 115 10.29 15.99 -14.02
N HIS A 116 10.95 15.07 -14.73
CA HIS A 116 10.42 14.41 -15.92
C HIS A 116 9.31 13.38 -15.62
N ALA A 117 9.35 12.73 -14.46
CA ALA A 117 8.42 11.71 -13.98
C ALA A 117 7.27 12.30 -13.14
N GLN A 118 7.44 13.52 -12.60
CA GLN A 118 6.42 14.21 -11.80
C GLN A 118 5.10 14.39 -12.53
N ARG A 119 5.14 14.80 -13.81
CA ARG A 119 3.92 14.99 -14.62
C ARG A 119 3.11 13.70 -14.72
N LEU A 120 3.76 12.56 -14.91
CA LEU A 120 3.10 11.26 -14.95
C LEU A 120 2.46 10.88 -13.61
N GLN A 121 3.13 11.18 -12.50
CA GLN A 121 2.57 10.93 -11.16
C GLN A 121 1.37 11.84 -10.88
N TYR A 122 1.40 13.11 -11.27
CA TYR A 122 0.25 14.02 -11.15
C TYR A 122 -0.96 13.53 -11.97
N LEU A 123 -0.72 12.97 -13.17
CA LEU A 123 -1.77 12.35 -13.97
C LEU A 123 -2.35 11.10 -13.32
N ALA A 124 -1.50 10.23 -12.77
CA ALA A 124 -1.93 9.05 -12.03
C ALA A 124 -2.69 9.42 -10.75
N PHE A 125 -2.28 10.49 -10.07
CA PHE A 125 -2.99 11.06 -8.93
C PHE A 125 -4.34 11.64 -9.34
N ALA A 126 -4.43 12.32 -10.49
CA ALA A 126 -5.68 12.83 -11.02
C ALA A 126 -6.68 11.69 -11.32
N SER A 127 -6.24 10.58 -11.93
CA SER A 127 -7.08 9.39 -12.11
C SER A 127 -7.48 8.76 -10.77
N TRP A 128 -6.58 8.72 -9.79
CA TRP A 128 -6.92 8.21 -8.46
C TRP A 128 -7.99 9.08 -7.76
N LEU A 129 -7.89 10.41 -7.86
CA LEU A 129 -8.93 11.32 -7.38
C LEU A 129 -10.22 11.17 -8.18
N GLY A 130 -10.12 10.95 -9.49
CA GLY A 130 -11.27 10.74 -10.36
C GLY A 130 -12.07 9.50 -9.98
N ILE A 131 -11.44 8.37 -9.66
CA ILE A 131 -12.16 7.19 -9.15
C ILE A 131 -12.78 7.43 -7.76
N VAL A 132 -12.11 8.16 -6.86
CA VAL A 132 -12.68 8.56 -5.56
C VAL A 132 -13.95 9.40 -5.78
N PHE A 133 -13.88 10.36 -6.70
CA PHE A 133 -15.02 11.20 -7.05
C PHE A 133 -16.16 10.40 -7.69
N CYS A 134 -15.86 9.49 -8.63
CA CYS A 134 -16.85 8.62 -9.27
C CYS A 134 -17.57 7.74 -8.24
N LEU A 135 -16.83 7.10 -7.33
CA LEU A 135 -17.42 6.24 -6.30
C LEU A 135 -18.23 7.04 -5.28
N SER A 136 -17.80 8.26 -4.95
CA SER A 136 -18.56 9.17 -4.07
C SER A 136 -19.86 9.61 -4.73
N TRP A 137 -19.82 10.00 -6.00
CA TRP A 137 -21.03 10.33 -6.77
C TRP A 137 -21.97 9.13 -6.90
N ASN A 138 -21.42 7.94 -7.17
CA ASN A 138 -22.19 6.70 -7.21
C ASN A 138 -22.92 6.49 -5.89
N PHE A 139 -22.24 6.60 -4.75
CA PHE A 139 -22.87 6.46 -3.44
C PHE A 139 -23.99 7.48 -3.21
N LEU A 140 -23.78 8.75 -3.58
CA LEU A 140 -24.81 9.79 -3.50
C LEU A 140 -26.04 9.47 -4.38
N ALA A 141 -25.82 9.04 -5.62
CA ALA A 141 -26.90 8.66 -6.53
C ALA A 141 -27.73 7.48 -5.98
N ILE A 142 -27.07 6.50 -5.36
CA ILE A 142 -27.75 5.37 -4.74
C ILE A 142 -28.51 5.79 -3.47
N ILE A 143 -28.00 6.75 -2.68
CA ILE A 143 -28.77 7.32 -1.55
C ILE A 143 -30.07 7.96 -2.06
N VAL A 144 -30.01 8.74 -3.13
CA VAL A 144 -31.20 9.36 -3.74
C VAL A 144 -32.18 8.31 -4.26
N CYS A 145 -31.66 7.24 -4.90
CA CYS A 145 -32.48 6.10 -5.33
C CYS A 145 -33.13 5.40 -4.14
N TRP A 146 -32.39 5.17 -3.06
CA TRP A 146 -32.88 4.50 -1.84
C TRP A 146 -33.99 5.29 -1.15
N ILE A 147 -33.85 6.62 -1.01
CA ILE A 147 -34.89 7.50 -0.43
C ILE A 147 -36.19 7.46 -1.24
N LYS A 148 -36.09 7.23 -2.55
CA LYS A 148 -37.25 7.11 -3.46
C LYS A 148 -37.88 5.71 -3.51
N GLY A 149 -37.50 4.82 -2.59
CA GLY A 149 -38.02 3.46 -2.54
C GLY A 149 -37.15 2.42 -3.24
N GLY A 150 -35.90 2.75 -3.59
CA GLY A 150 -34.91 1.82 -4.09
C GLY A 150 -34.57 0.71 -3.07
N GLY A 151 -34.17 -0.46 -3.54
CA GLY A 151 -33.92 -1.62 -2.68
C GLY A 151 -32.72 -1.45 -1.73
N VAL A 152 -32.79 -1.94 -0.50
CA VAL A 152 -31.67 -1.87 0.45
C VAL A 152 -30.39 -2.59 -0.05
N LYS A 153 -30.56 -3.61 -0.89
CA LYS A 153 -29.44 -4.39 -1.46
C LYS A 153 -28.52 -3.54 -2.33
N ILE A 154 -29.05 -2.62 -3.14
CA ILE A 154 -28.24 -1.73 -4.00
C ILE A 154 -27.47 -0.71 -3.17
N PHE A 155 -28.06 -0.25 -2.07
CA PHE A 155 -27.40 0.64 -1.10
C PHE A 155 -26.19 -0.03 -0.44
N PHE A 156 -26.36 -1.23 0.12
CA PHE A 156 -25.25 -1.98 0.72
C PHE A 156 -24.10 -2.21 -0.26
N LEU A 157 -24.41 -2.57 -1.50
CA LEU A 157 -23.38 -2.81 -2.52
C LEU A 157 -22.64 -1.54 -2.91
N ALA A 158 -23.34 -0.40 -3.02
CA ALA A 158 -22.74 0.90 -3.27
C ALA A 158 -21.83 1.35 -2.11
N SER A 159 -22.22 1.09 -0.86
CA SER A 159 -21.37 1.32 0.31
C SER A 159 -20.10 0.49 0.25
N ILE A 160 -20.19 -0.80 -0.12
CA ILE A 160 -19.02 -1.67 -0.28
C ILE A 160 -18.09 -1.11 -1.36
N TYR A 161 -18.60 -0.69 -2.50
CA TYR A 161 -17.79 -0.08 -3.56
C TYR A 161 -17.11 1.22 -3.11
N ALA A 162 -17.81 2.09 -2.38
CA ALA A 162 -17.23 3.33 -1.86
C ALA A 162 -16.14 3.06 -0.80
N LEU A 163 -16.41 2.14 0.14
CA LEU A 163 -15.50 1.85 1.25
C LEU A 163 -14.29 1.02 0.83
N LEU A 164 -14.46 0.04 -0.05
CA LEU A 164 -13.36 -0.83 -0.49
C LEU A 164 -12.67 -0.29 -1.74
N GLY A 165 -13.39 0.35 -2.67
CA GLY A 165 -12.83 0.79 -3.95
C GLY A 165 -11.73 1.83 -3.80
N VAL A 166 -11.86 2.76 -2.84
CA VAL A 166 -10.86 3.80 -2.56
C VAL A 166 -9.55 3.22 -1.97
N PRO A 167 -9.56 2.47 -0.85
CA PRO A 167 -8.32 1.90 -0.31
C PRO A 167 -7.72 0.84 -1.24
N LEU A 168 -8.55 0.07 -1.95
CA LEU A 168 -8.07 -0.96 -2.87
C LEU A 168 -7.35 -0.35 -4.08
N SER A 169 -7.91 0.70 -4.70
CA SER A 169 -7.25 1.41 -5.80
C SER A 169 -5.92 2.04 -5.37
N TYR A 170 -5.87 2.60 -4.16
CA TYR A 170 -4.64 3.16 -3.60
C TYR A 170 -3.53 2.11 -3.43
N VAL A 171 -3.85 0.96 -2.84
CA VAL A 171 -2.86 -0.10 -2.55
C VAL A 171 -2.46 -0.88 -3.79
N LEU A 172 -3.40 -1.17 -4.68
CA LEU A 172 -3.16 -2.07 -5.82
C LEU A 172 -2.35 -1.44 -6.94
N TRP A 173 -2.57 -0.15 -7.24
CA TRP A 173 -1.90 0.48 -8.39
C TRP A 173 -1.24 1.82 -8.07
N TYR A 174 -1.84 2.69 -7.25
CA TYR A 174 -1.25 4.01 -6.98
C TYR A 174 0.07 3.91 -6.19
N ARG A 175 0.08 3.15 -5.09
CA ARG A 175 1.28 2.97 -4.25
C ARG A 175 2.40 2.19 -4.98
N PRO A 176 2.11 1.10 -5.71
CA PRO A 176 3.12 0.44 -6.53
C PRO A 176 3.70 1.33 -7.62
N LEU A 177 2.87 2.18 -8.26
CA LEU A 177 3.34 3.14 -9.26
C LEU A 177 4.30 4.15 -8.63
N TYR A 178 3.93 4.76 -7.50
CA TYR A 178 4.79 5.71 -6.79
C TYR A 178 6.17 5.10 -6.47
N ARG A 179 6.18 3.85 -5.99
CA ARG A 179 7.41 3.10 -5.72
C ARG A 179 8.18 2.74 -6.99
N ALA A 180 7.49 2.45 -8.10
CA ALA A 180 8.11 2.15 -9.38
C ALA A 180 8.87 3.37 -9.92
N MET A 181 8.24 4.54 -9.86
CA MET A 181 8.82 5.82 -10.31
C MET A 181 10.08 6.20 -9.52
N ARG A 182 10.17 5.82 -8.23
CA ARG A 182 11.36 6.09 -7.39
C ARG A 182 12.51 5.09 -7.58
N THR A 183 12.20 3.84 -7.90
CA THR A 183 13.19 2.73 -7.90
C THR A 183 13.49 2.16 -9.28
N ASP A 184 12.89 2.71 -10.33
CA ASP A 184 12.99 2.30 -11.74
C ASP A 184 12.82 0.79 -11.97
N SER A 185 12.02 0.14 -11.12
CA SER A 185 11.88 -1.32 -11.10
C SER A 185 10.81 -1.77 -12.08
N ALA A 186 11.22 -2.50 -13.13
CA ALA A 186 10.31 -3.03 -14.15
C ALA A 186 9.21 -3.96 -13.60
N LEU A 187 9.51 -4.74 -12.54
CA LEU A 187 8.52 -5.61 -11.90
C LEU A 187 7.39 -4.80 -11.23
N LYS A 188 7.72 -3.67 -10.62
CA LYS A 188 6.71 -2.79 -9.99
C LYS A 188 5.86 -2.08 -11.04
N PHE A 189 6.45 -1.70 -12.18
CA PHE A 189 5.70 -1.22 -13.34
C PHE A 189 4.75 -2.30 -13.88
N GLY A 190 5.20 -3.55 -14.00
CA GLY A 190 4.35 -4.67 -14.41
C GLY A 190 3.15 -4.89 -13.49
N TRP A 191 3.37 -4.83 -12.17
CA TRP A 191 2.29 -4.89 -11.17
C TRP A 191 1.29 -3.75 -11.34
N PHE A 192 1.79 -2.51 -11.52
CA PHE A 192 0.93 -1.37 -11.82
C PHE A 192 0.08 -1.62 -13.06
N PHE A 193 0.66 -2.00 -14.19
CA PHE A 193 -0.08 -2.20 -15.44
C PHE A 193 -1.18 -3.25 -15.30
N MET A 194 -0.90 -4.38 -14.62
CA MET A 194 -1.88 -5.44 -14.41
C MET A 194 -3.12 -4.93 -13.63
N PHE A 195 -2.92 -4.27 -12.49
CA PHE A 195 -4.04 -3.77 -11.68
C PHE A 195 -4.70 -2.52 -12.27
N TYR A 196 -3.95 -1.71 -13.01
CA TYR A 196 -4.49 -0.54 -13.68
C TYR A 196 -5.37 -0.92 -14.88
N LEU A 197 -5.06 -2.02 -15.58
CA LEU A 197 -5.96 -2.60 -16.59
C LEU A 197 -7.26 -3.13 -15.95
N LEU A 198 -7.17 -3.77 -14.78
CA LEU A 198 -8.37 -4.17 -14.02
C LEU A 198 -9.19 -2.95 -13.58
N HIS A 199 -8.54 -1.86 -13.20
CA HIS A 199 -9.20 -0.60 -12.88
C HIS A 199 -9.95 -0.02 -14.09
N ILE A 200 -9.30 0.04 -15.27
CA ILE A 200 -9.95 0.46 -16.52
C ILE A 200 -11.14 -0.45 -16.86
N GLY A 201 -10.97 -1.76 -16.74
CA GLY A 201 -12.05 -2.73 -16.93
C GLY A 201 -13.22 -2.50 -15.98
N PHE A 202 -12.95 -2.20 -14.71
CA PHE A 202 -13.96 -1.82 -13.72
C PHE A 202 -14.67 -0.53 -14.11
N CYS A 203 -13.96 0.52 -14.55
CA CYS A 203 -14.57 1.78 -14.99
C CYS A 203 -15.49 1.59 -16.20
N ILE A 204 -15.08 0.79 -17.19
CA ILE A 204 -15.92 0.42 -18.34
C ILE A 204 -17.15 -0.37 -17.90
N PHE A 205 -16.95 -1.37 -17.02
CA PHE A 205 -18.05 -2.15 -16.46
C PHE A 205 -19.05 -1.26 -15.70
N ALA A 206 -18.55 -0.31 -14.91
CA ALA A 206 -19.38 0.64 -14.18
C ALA A 206 -20.11 1.63 -15.09
N ALA A 207 -19.48 2.06 -16.20
CA ALA A 207 -20.11 2.92 -17.19
C ALA A 207 -21.27 2.20 -17.92
N ILE A 208 -21.11 0.92 -18.25
CA ILE A 208 -22.18 0.14 -18.88
C ILE A 208 -23.25 -0.25 -17.85
N ALA A 209 -22.82 -0.64 -16.65
CA ALA A 209 -23.63 -1.23 -15.58
C ALA A 209 -24.58 -2.34 -16.09
N PRO A 210 -24.04 -3.41 -16.68
CA PRO A 210 -24.87 -4.49 -17.21
C PRO A 210 -25.70 -5.13 -16.08
N PRO A 211 -26.95 -5.55 -16.34
CA PRO A 211 -27.90 -6.02 -15.32
C PRO A 211 -27.60 -7.44 -14.80
N ILE A 212 -26.32 -7.82 -14.74
CA ILE A 212 -25.85 -9.15 -14.35
C ILE A 212 -25.81 -9.27 -12.82
N ILE A 213 -25.39 -8.22 -12.13
CA ILE A 213 -25.26 -8.19 -10.67
C ILE A 213 -26.40 -7.34 -10.12
N PHE A 214 -27.37 -7.98 -9.44
CA PHE A 214 -28.50 -7.34 -8.77
C PHE A 214 -29.25 -6.28 -9.61
N HIS A 215 -29.65 -6.65 -10.83
CA HIS A 215 -30.36 -5.79 -11.80
C HIS A 215 -29.55 -4.59 -12.33
N GLY A 216 -28.24 -4.50 -12.07
CA GLY A 216 -27.37 -3.45 -12.62
C GLY A 216 -27.54 -2.08 -11.97
N LYS A 217 -28.44 -1.93 -10.99
CA LYS A 217 -28.78 -0.63 -10.39
C LYS A 217 -27.80 -0.11 -9.33
N SER A 218 -26.80 -0.91 -8.96
CA SER A 218 -25.80 -0.55 -7.93
C SER A 218 -24.69 0.36 -8.44
N LEU A 219 -24.54 0.47 -9.76
CA LEU A 219 -23.59 1.36 -10.42
C LEU A 219 -24.36 2.34 -11.31
N THR A 220 -23.95 3.61 -11.30
CA THR A 220 -24.52 4.67 -12.13
C THR A 220 -24.05 4.57 -13.58
N GLY A 221 -24.33 3.45 -14.24
CA GLY A 221 -24.05 3.26 -15.66
C GLY A 221 -25.27 3.56 -16.54
N ILE A 222 -25.04 3.58 -17.85
CA ILE A 222 -26.06 3.98 -18.84
C ILE A 222 -27.29 3.06 -18.82
N LEU A 223 -27.12 1.75 -18.66
CA LEU A 223 -28.24 0.81 -18.62
C LEU A 223 -29.11 1.02 -17.39
N ALA A 224 -28.48 1.25 -16.23
CA ALA A 224 -29.20 1.56 -15.00
C ALA A 224 -29.90 2.93 -15.06
N ALA A 225 -29.30 3.90 -15.75
CA ALA A 225 -29.89 5.22 -15.99
C ALA A 225 -31.19 5.10 -16.81
N ILE A 226 -31.16 4.33 -17.91
CA ILE A 226 -32.31 4.11 -18.79
C ILE A 226 -33.44 3.39 -18.04
N ASP A 227 -33.11 2.32 -17.32
CA ASP A 227 -34.10 1.52 -16.57
C ASP A 227 -34.78 2.33 -15.47
N THR A 228 -34.09 3.30 -14.87
CA THR A 228 -34.65 4.13 -13.79
C THR A 228 -35.35 5.38 -14.32
N PHE A 229 -35.15 5.74 -15.59
CA PHE A 229 -35.71 6.95 -16.19
C PHE A 229 -37.24 6.89 -16.31
N SER A 230 -37.79 5.69 -16.52
CA SER A 230 -39.25 5.47 -16.59
C SER A 230 -39.95 5.70 -15.25
N ASP A 231 -39.30 5.35 -14.15
CA ASP A 231 -39.90 5.38 -12.83
C ASP A 231 -39.68 6.73 -12.15
N HIS A 232 -38.44 7.22 -12.18
CA HIS A 232 -38.03 8.43 -11.47
C HIS A 232 -36.99 9.21 -12.26
N VAL A 233 -37.45 10.16 -13.08
CA VAL A 233 -36.62 11.04 -13.93
C VAL A 233 -35.42 11.64 -13.17
N LEU A 234 -35.62 12.13 -11.94
CA LEU A 234 -34.52 12.68 -11.14
C LEU A 234 -33.42 11.63 -10.87
N VAL A 235 -33.78 10.40 -10.52
CA VAL A 235 -32.79 9.33 -10.27
C VAL A 235 -32.06 8.99 -11.57
N GLY A 236 -32.79 8.93 -12.70
CA GLY A 236 -32.20 8.77 -14.02
C GLY A 236 -31.16 9.84 -14.35
N ILE A 237 -31.42 11.12 -14.04
CA ILE A 237 -30.46 12.23 -14.25
C ILE A 237 -29.18 12.02 -13.41
N PHE A 238 -29.31 11.66 -12.14
CA PHE A 238 -28.15 11.39 -11.28
C PHE A 238 -27.30 10.23 -11.82
N TYR A 239 -27.94 9.21 -12.36
CA TYR A 239 -27.27 8.06 -12.98
C TYR A 239 -26.58 8.45 -14.30
N LEU A 240 -27.19 9.32 -15.11
CA LEU A 240 -26.55 9.85 -16.33
C LEU A 240 -25.30 10.69 -16.03
N ILE A 241 -25.33 11.50 -14.97
CA ILE A 241 -24.15 12.24 -14.52
C ILE A 241 -23.06 11.25 -14.10
N GLY A 242 -23.41 10.23 -13.32
CA GLY A 242 -22.47 9.18 -12.92
C GLY A 242 -21.88 8.43 -14.12
N PHE A 243 -22.68 8.14 -15.14
CA PHE A 243 -22.20 7.55 -16.40
C PHE A 243 -21.17 8.45 -17.08
N GLY A 244 -21.45 9.75 -17.18
CA GLY A 244 -20.51 10.73 -17.71
C GLY A 244 -19.18 10.75 -16.94
N LEU A 245 -19.23 10.66 -15.60
CA LEU A 245 -18.04 10.60 -14.76
C LEU A 245 -17.22 9.33 -15.01
N PHE A 246 -17.86 8.15 -15.08
CA PHE A 246 -17.16 6.90 -15.38
C PHE A 246 -16.57 6.88 -16.81
N CYS A 247 -17.24 7.49 -17.78
CA CYS A 247 -16.69 7.68 -19.12
C CYS A 247 -15.44 8.58 -19.10
N LEU A 248 -15.51 9.73 -18.44
CA LEU A 248 -14.38 10.64 -18.29
C LEU A 248 -13.21 9.98 -17.58
N GLU A 249 -13.48 9.23 -16.50
CA GLU A 249 -12.45 8.49 -15.76
C GLU A 249 -11.81 7.41 -16.62
N THR A 250 -12.59 6.70 -17.44
CA THR A 250 -12.07 5.70 -18.38
C THR A 250 -11.13 6.35 -19.40
N LEU A 251 -11.52 7.50 -19.97
CA LEU A 251 -10.69 8.21 -20.95
C LEU A 251 -9.40 8.75 -20.31
N LEU A 252 -9.51 9.35 -19.13
CA LEU A 252 -8.36 9.82 -18.35
C LEU A 252 -7.42 8.65 -18.04
N SER A 253 -7.98 7.53 -17.59
CA SER A 253 -7.23 6.32 -17.28
C SER A 253 -6.48 5.77 -18.50
N LEU A 254 -7.12 5.67 -19.66
CA LEU A 254 -6.48 5.23 -20.90
C LEU A 254 -5.34 6.18 -21.31
N TRP A 255 -5.53 7.48 -21.17
CA TRP A 255 -4.52 8.47 -21.48
C TRP A 255 -3.30 8.36 -20.54
N VAL A 256 -3.54 8.20 -19.24
CA VAL A 256 -2.49 7.97 -18.22
C VAL A 256 -1.72 6.68 -18.53
N LEU A 257 -2.43 5.59 -18.85
CA LEU A 257 -1.81 4.31 -19.23
C LEU A 257 -0.88 4.48 -20.43
N GLN A 258 -1.34 5.18 -21.47
CA GLN A 258 -0.52 5.45 -22.66
C GLN A 258 0.74 6.24 -22.31
N LYS A 259 0.63 7.28 -21.48
CA LYS A 259 1.77 8.10 -21.05
C LYS A 259 2.78 7.29 -20.24
N ILE A 260 2.33 6.49 -19.27
CA ILE A 260 3.20 5.66 -18.45
C ILE A 260 3.85 4.54 -19.28
N TYR A 261 3.11 3.96 -20.21
CA TYR A 261 3.65 2.96 -21.13
C TYR A 261 4.75 3.54 -22.04
N MET A 262 4.55 4.74 -22.59
CA MET A 262 5.57 5.44 -23.37
C MET A 262 6.82 5.75 -22.52
N TYR A 263 6.63 6.19 -21.28
CA TYR A 263 7.73 6.42 -20.34
C TYR A 263 8.52 5.13 -20.06
N PHE A 264 7.82 4.04 -19.72
CA PHE A 264 8.42 2.74 -19.46
C PHE A 264 9.19 2.17 -20.66
N ARG A 265 8.70 2.42 -21.89
CA ARG A 265 9.38 1.98 -23.12
C ARG A 265 10.55 2.89 -23.51
N GLY A 266 10.47 4.19 -23.24
CA GLY A 266 11.52 5.16 -23.55
C GLY A 266 12.72 5.14 -22.60
N ASN A 267 12.55 4.58 -21.40
CA ASN A 267 13.62 4.37 -20.42
C ASN A 267 14.34 3.00 -20.58
N LYS A 268 14.12 2.29 -21.69
CA LYS A 268 14.83 1.04 -22.04
C LYS A 268 15.88 1.25 -23.10
#